data_AF-A0A0Q9EN80-F1
#
_entry.id   AF-A0A0Q9EN80-F1
#
_cell.length_a   1.000
_cell.length_b   1.000
_cell.length_c   1.000
_cell.angle_alpha   90.00
_cell.angle_beta   90.00
_cell.angle_gamma   90.00
#
_symmetry.space_group_name_H-M   'P 1'
#
loop_
_entity.id
_entity.type
_entity.pdbx_description
1 polymer ?
#
loop_
_entity_poly.entity_id
_entity_poly.type
_entity_poly.pdbx_seq_one_letter_code
_entity_poly.pdbx_strand_id
1 'polypeptide(L)'
;MSEGAKFSVTGVAASAQGVAVTVSAVGVGASFVVYLSAQAAKELGLHVGQAVAVSVVAAGWLLSAGGHALCFVPNERARELLHSQRID
;
A
#
# COMPACT_ATOMS: atom_id res chain seq x y z
N MET A 1 18.71 -5.24 -10.79
CA MET A 1 17.41 -5.24 -10.09
C MET A 1 16.71 -3.98 -10.55
N SER A 2 15.61 -4.09 -11.31
CA SER A 2 14.94 -2.90 -11.86
C SER A 2 14.48 -2.01 -10.71
N GLU A 3 14.95 -0.77 -10.64
CA GLU A 3 14.32 0.28 -9.85
C GLU A 3 12.92 0.50 -10.44
N GLY A 4 11.95 -0.31 -10.02
CA GLY A 4 10.54 -0.04 -10.25
C GLY A 4 10.25 1.38 -9.76
N ALA A 5 9.37 2.09 -10.47
CA ALA A 5 9.07 3.51 -10.25
C ALA A 5 9.17 3.91 -8.77
N LYS A 6 9.85 5.02 -8.46
CA LYS A 6 9.97 5.52 -7.09
C LYS A 6 8.59 5.92 -6.59
N PHE A 7 7.94 5.02 -5.86
CA PHE A 7 6.70 5.30 -5.14
C PHE A 7 7.04 5.90 -3.79
N SER A 8 6.32 6.94 -3.42
CA SER A 8 6.43 7.56 -2.10
C SER A 8 5.07 7.92 -1.56
N VAL A 9 4.95 7.95 -0.23
CA VAL A 9 3.77 8.50 0.43
C VAL A 9 3.70 9.99 0.16
N THR A 10 2.61 10.45 -0.48
CA THR A 10 2.38 11.86 -0.81
C THR A 10 1.32 12.50 0.08
N GLY A 11 0.54 11.70 0.81
CA GLY A 11 -0.45 12.19 1.76
C GLY A 11 -0.80 11.16 2.81
N VAL A 12 -1.05 11.64 4.03
CA VAL A 12 -1.59 10.85 5.14
C VAL A 12 -2.72 11.68 5.76
N ALA A 13 -3.94 11.16 5.76
CA ALA A 13 -5.10 11.84 6.28
C ALA A 13 -5.93 10.92 7.17
N ALA A 14 -6.34 11.41 8.34
CA ALA A 14 -7.35 10.72 9.14
C ALA A 14 -8.71 10.77 8.41
N SER A 15 -9.46 9.67 8.46
CA SER A 15 -10.79 9.55 7.89
C SER A 15 -11.75 8.89 8.89
N ALA A 16 -13.05 8.94 8.60
CA ALA A 16 -14.05 8.28 9.44
C ALA A 16 -13.87 6.74 9.49
N GLN A 17 -13.20 6.15 8.50
CA GLN A 17 -12.96 4.70 8.41
C GLN A 17 -11.55 4.29 8.87
N GLY A 18 -10.68 5.25 9.23
CA GLY A 18 -9.30 4.98 9.63
C GLY A 18 -8.33 6.05 9.15
N VAL A 19 -7.28 5.64 8.44
CA VAL A 19 -6.26 6.53 7.88
C VAL A 19 -6.12 6.25 6.39
N ALA A 20 -6.33 7.27 5.57
CA ALA A 20 -6.10 7.23 4.14
C ALA A 20 -4.65 7.64 3.83
N VAL A 21 -3.94 6.77 3.12
CA VAL A 21 -2.55 6.97 2.75
C VAL A 21 -2.45 7.02 1.23
N THR A 22 -2.09 8.18 0.70
CA THR A 22 -1.88 8.37 -0.74
C THR A 22 -0.44 8.04 -1.07
N VAL A 23 -0.27 7.17 -2.07
CA VAL A 23 1.03 6.78 -2.61
C VAL A 23 1.06 7.15 -4.08
N SER A 24 2.14 7.80 -4.51
CA SER A 24 2.30 8.28 -5.88
C SER A 24 3.65 7.87 -6.45
N ALA A 25 3.68 7.54 -7.74
CA ALA A 25 4.90 7.45 -8.53
C ALA A 25 5.20 8.83 -9.14
N VAL A 26 6.16 9.55 -8.57
CA VAL A 26 6.50 10.94 -8.93
C VAL A 26 6.93 11.09 -10.40
N GLY A 27 7.33 10.00 -11.07
CA GLY A 27 7.71 10.00 -12.49
C GLY A 27 6.67 9.43 -13.48
N VAL A 28 5.61 8.77 -13.00
CA VAL A 28 4.64 8.06 -13.87
C VAL A 28 3.25 8.70 -13.82
N GLY A 29 3.00 9.61 -12.87
CA GLY A 29 1.70 10.25 -12.69
C GLY A 29 0.63 9.30 -12.13
N ALA A 30 1.00 8.06 -11.79
CA ALA A 30 0.11 7.10 -11.16
C ALA A 30 0.05 7.33 -9.64
N SER A 31 -1.14 7.30 -9.07
CA SER A 31 -1.37 7.37 -7.62
C SER A 31 -2.47 6.42 -7.20
N PHE A 32 -2.41 5.93 -5.97
CA PHE A 32 -3.45 5.13 -5.35
C PHE A 32 -3.57 5.48 -3.87
N VAL A 33 -4.71 5.12 -3.26
CA VAL A 33 -4.99 5.37 -1.85
C VAL A 33 -5.20 4.03 -1.14
N VAL A 34 -4.51 3.86 -0.03
CA VAL A 34 -4.65 2.70 0.87
C VAL A 34 -5.35 3.17 2.14
N TYR A 35 -6.41 2.46 2.54
CA TYR A 35 -7.09 2.70 3.81
C TYR A 35 -6.57 1.72 4.85
N LEU A 36 -6.07 2.26 5.96
CA LEU A 36 -5.54 1.51 7.09
C LEU A 36 -6.36 1.80 8.33
N SER A 37 -6.38 0.88 9.30
CA SER A 37 -6.85 1.23 10.64
C SER A 37 -5.90 2.25 11.28
N ALA A 38 -6.42 3.05 12.21
CA ALA A 38 -5.58 4.00 12.96
C ALA A 38 -4.44 3.30 13.71
N GLN A 39 -4.68 2.09 14.23
CA GLN A 39 -3.67 1.28 14.88
C GLN A 39 -2.57 0.86 13.90
N ALA A 40 -2.93 0.29 12.75
CA ALA A 40 -1.95 -0.13 11.74
C ALA A 40 -1.13 1.05 11.22
N ALA A 41 -1.76 2.20 10.96
CA ALA A 41 -1.06 3.40 10.53
C ALA A 41 -0.05 3.90 11.58
N LYS A 42 -0.39 3.81 12.87
CA LYS A 42 0.49 4.16 13.99
C LYS A 42 1.67 3.19 14.13
N GLU A 43 1.42 1.90 14.03
CA GLU A 43 2.46 0.85 14.08
C GLU A 43 3.44 0.96 12.90
N LEU A 44 2.93 1.28 11.71
CA LEU A 44 3.73 1.43 10.49
C LEU A 44 4.50 2.76 10.41
N GLY A 45 4.20 3.74 11.26
CA GLY A 45 4.91 5.03 11.29
C GLY A 45 4.90 5.81 9.97
N LEU A 46 3.84 5.66 9.16
CA LEU A 46 3.75 6.23 7.83
C LEU A 46 3.76 7.77 7.86
N HIS A 47 4.64 8.37 7.08
CA HIS A 47 4.76 9.82 6.93
C HIS A 47 5.00 10.21 5.47
N VAL A 48 4.64 11.45 5.12
CA VAL A 48 4.87 11.98 3.77
C VAL A 48 6.36 11.96 3.43
N GLY A 49 6.69 11.56 2.21
CA GLY A 49 8.06 11.38 1.74
C GLY A 49 8.63 9.98 1.99
N GLN A 50 7.96 9.14 2.79
CA GLN A 50 8.41 7.76 3.02
C GLN A 50 8.37 6.96 1.71
N ALA A 51 9.48 6.27 1.41
CA ALA A 51 9.59 5.40 0.25
C ALA A 51 8.68 4.18 0.38
N VAL A 52 8.02 3.81 -0.73
CA VAL A 52 7.19 2.61 -0.85
C VAL A 52 7.83 1.70 -1.90
N ALA A 53 8.16 0.48 -1.49
CA ALA A 53 8.62 -0.55 -2.39
C ALA A 53 7.43 -1.31 -2.98
N VAL A 54 7.40 -1.41 -4.30
CA VAL A 54 6.40 -2.19 -5.05
C VAL A 54 7.09 -3.39 -5.67
N SER A 55 6.69 -4.58 -5.25
CA SER A 55 7.21 -5.85 -5.75
C SER A 55 6.16 -6.54 -6.58
N VAL A 56 6.49 -6.89 -7.82
CA VAL A 56 5.64 -7.75 -8.64
C VAL A 56 5.86 -9.19 -8.22
N VAL A 57 4.78 -9.89 -7.89
CA VAL A 57 4.77 -11.32 -7.57
C VAL A 57 3.84 -12.05 -8.54
N ALA A 58 3.94 -13.38 -8.61
CA ALA A 58 3.13 -14.18 -9.55
C ALA A 58 1.61 -13.94 -9.38
N ALA A 59 1.17 -13.63 -8.17
CA ALA A 59 -0.23 -13.44 -7.81
C ALA A 59 -0.71 -11.97 -7.87
N GLY A 60 0.16 -10.99 -8.18
CA GLY A 60 -0.20 -9.57 -8.11
C GLY A 60 0.95 -8.68 -7.66
N TRP A 61 0.65 -7.58 -6.98
CA TRP A 61 1.64 -6.64 -6.48
C TRP A 61 1.64 -6.59 -4.96
N LEU A 62 2.83 -6.62 -4.36
CA LEU A 62 3.04 -6.43 -2.92
C LEU A 62 3.65 -5.05 -2.67
N LEU A 63 2.98 -4.27 -1.86
CA LEU A 63 3.42 -2.94 -1.44
C LEU A 63 3.98 -3.03 -0.03
N SER A 64 5.14 -2.43 0.19
CA SER A 64 5.80 -2.41 1.50
C SER A 64 6.47 -1.07 1.77
N ALA A 65 6.55 -0.69 3.04
CA ALA A 65 7.29 0.48 3.48
C ALA A 65 7.92 0.20 4.85
N GLY A 66 9.15 0.69 5.05
CA GLY A 66 9.87 0.47 6.31
C GLY A 66 10.03 -1.00 6.72
N GLY A 67 10.12 -1.92 5.75
CA GLY A 67 10.22 -3.36 6.00
C GLY A 67 8.89 -4.08 6.29
N HIS A 68 7.77 -3.36 6.31
CA HIS A 68 6.45 -3.93 6.58
C HIS A 68 5.58 -3.97 5.31
N ALA A 69 4.85 -5.07 5.11
CA ALA A 69 3.85 -5.17 4.06
C ALA A 69 2.65 -4.25 4.38
N LEU A 70 2.29 -3.39 3.42
CA LEU A 70 1.16 -2.47 3.54
C LEU A 70 -0.11 -3.06 2.93
N CYS A 71 0.03 -3.62 1.73
CA CYS A 71 -1.11 -4.07 0.92
C CYS A 71 -0.65 -5.09 -0.11
N PHE A 72 -1.49 -6.09 -0.35
CA PHE A 72 -1.39 -6.96 -1.50
C PHE A 72 -2.52 -6.64 -2.48
N VAL A 73 -2.14 -6.28 -3.70
CA VAL A 73 -3.06 -6.03 -4.81
C VAL A 73 -3.06 -7.26 -5.71
N PRO A 74 -4.06 -8.15 -5.60
CA PRO A 74 -4.12 -9.38 -6.39
C PRO A 74 -4.33 -9.07 -7.88
N ASN A 75 -3.81 -9.94 -8.75
CA ASN A 75 -4.27 -10.01 -10.13
C ASN A 75 -5.63 -10.72 -10.22
N GLU A 76 -6.25 -10.74 -11.40
CA GLU A 76 -7.59 -11.29 -11.62
C GLU A 76 -7.72 -12.73 -11.11
N ARG A 77 -6.72 -13.58 -11.37
CA ARG A 77 -6.70 -14.97 -10.91
C ARG A 77 -6.59 -15.11 -9.41
N ALA A 78 -5.71 -14.34 -8.77
CA ALA A 78 -5.53 -14.39 -7.33
C ALA A 78 -6.71 -13.80 -6.58
N ARG A 79 -7.42 -12.84 -7.18
CA ARG A 79 -8.58 -12.17 -6.58
C ARG A 79 -9.71 -13.15 -6.29
N GLU A 80 -9.92 -14.15 -7.15
CA GLU A 80 -10.93 -15.20 -6.93
C GLU A 80 -10.60 -16.11 -5.72
N LEU A 81 -9.33 -16.15 -5.32
CA LEU A 81 -8.85 -16.97 -4.21
C LEU A 81 -8.83 -16.21 -2.89
N LEU A 82 -8.91 -14.87 -2.92
CA LEU A 82 -8.93 -14.04 -1.71
C LEU A 82 -10.28 -14.17 -1.00
N HIS A 83 -10.31 -15.03 0.00
CA HIS A 83 -11.38 -15.08 0.98
C HIS A 83 -11.01 -14.17 2.14
N SER A 84 -11.43 -12.90 2.07
CA SER A 84 -11.27 -11.95 3.17
C SER A 84 -12.49 -12.02 4.07
N GLN A 85 -12.41 -12.77 5.16
CA GLN A 85 -13.34 -12.63 6.27
C GLN A 85 -12.67 -11.85 7.39
N ARG A 86 -13.40 -10.87 7.95
CA ARG A 86 -13.02 -10.26 9.20
C ARG A 86 -13.13 -11.35 10.27
N ILE A 87 -12.01 -11.75 10.84
CA ILE A 87 -12.00 -12.61 12.02
C ILE A 87 -12.43 -11.70 13.18
N ASP A 88 -13.61 -11.96 13.74
CA ASP A 88 -14.06 -11.37 15.01
C ASP A 88 -13.36 -12.07 16.19
#